data_AF-A0A072P5X9-F1
#
_entry.id   AF-A0A072P5X9-F1
#
_cell.length_a   1.000
_cell.length_b   1.000
_cell.length_c   1.000
_cell.angle_alpha   90.00
_cell.angle_beta   90.00
_cell.angle_gamma   90.00
#
_symmetry.space_group_name_H-M   'P 1'
#
loop_
_entity.id
_entity.type
_entity.pdbx_description
1 polymer ?
#
loop_
_entity_poly.entity_id
_entity_poly.type
_entity_poly.pdbx_seq_one_letter_code
_entity_poly.pdbx_strand_id
1 'polypeptide(L)'
;MVTFLDEKAGVQGEAVERVLSLKSALDPARLPGDLSLKVALALHFTYFGLLFDIHTTLTYPWSRGIISLRQHPSFRDQVERSYSIVAKASRDVILASRHIPLDAACPFLLAYYVPIYALINLFIHILQAPNLPSAESDLLLMELGASHFIRLELATESQISTPFVRDIAQMARNVVERAKSTPASNPDRNTSELQQTTGLGISTLDPENAALEEGDFLCEDGLDEVSGPSQNTDMSFLISSTVVRYVI
;
A
#
# COMPACT_ATOMS: atom_id res chain seq x y z
N MET A 1 10.80 6.29 -16.22
CA MET A 1 10.68 4.81 -16.13
C MET A 1 9.25 4.37 -15.85
N VAL A 2 8.61 4.80 -14.75
CA VAL A 2 7.21 4.41 -14.46
C VAL A 2 6.21 4.91 -15.50
N THR A 3 6.36 6.13 -16.02
CA THR A 3 5.49 6.67 -17.08
C THR A 3 5.55 5.87 -18.38
N PHE A 4 6.73 5.37 -18.74
CA PHE A 4 6.92 4.50 -19.91
C PHE A 4 6.29 3.12 -19.69
N LEU A 5 6.38 2.59 -18.46
CA LEU A 5 5.74 1.32 -18.10
C LEU A 5 4.22 1.46 -18.04
N ASP A 6 3.71 2.59 -17.55
CA ASP A 6 2.28 2.93 -17.50
C ASP A 6 1.69 3.08 -18.91
N GLU A 7 2.40 3.77 -19.81
CA GLU A 7 2.02 3.88 -21.22
C GLU A 7 2.01 2.51 -21.91
N LYS A 8 3.06 1.70 -21.71
CA LYS A 8 3.16 0.36 -22.31
C LYS A 8 2.13 -0.62 -21.74
N ALA A 9 1.87 -0.55 -20.43
CA ALA A 9 0.81 -1.30 -19.77
C ALA A 9 -0.59 -0.83 -20.22
N GLY A 10 -0.75 0.46 -20.54
CA GLY A 10 -1.96 1.02 -21.13
C GLY A 10 -2.24 0.48 -22.52
N VAL A 11 -1.23 0.50 -23.41
CA VAL A 11 -1.32 -0.01 -24.80
C VAL A 11 -1.56 -1.52 -24.84
N GLN A 12 -0.87 -2.30 -24.00
CA GLN A 12 -1.18 -3.73 -23.86
C GLN A 12 -2.54 -3.95 -23.22
N GLY A 13 -2.92 -3.09 -22.28
CA GLY A 13 -4.24 -3.05 -21.67
C GLY A 13 -5.35 -2.91 -22.72
N GLU A 14 -5.23 -2.00 -23.69
CA GLU A 14 -6.25 -1.81 -24.74
C GLU A 14 -6.41 -3.01 -25.69
N ALA A 15 -5.30 -3.70 -26.03
CA ALA A 15 -5.35 -4.87 -26.89
C ALA A 15 -6.06 -6.05 -26.21
N VAL A 16 -5.87 -6.20 -24.89
CA VAL A 16 -6.51 -7.26 -24.08
C VAL A 16 -7.92 -6.84 -23.64
N GLU A 17 -8.18 -5.54 -23.45
CA GLU A 17 -9.49 -4.96 -23.10
C GLU A 17 -10.56 -5.20 -24.18
N ARG A 18 -10.15 -5.40 -25.44
CA ARG A 18 -11.03 -5.84 -26.53
C ARG A 18 -11.55 -7.27 -26.38
N VAL A 19 -10.90 -8.11 -25.57
CA VAL A 19 -11.26 -9.53 -25.39
C VAL A 19 -11.71 -9.82 -23.96
N LEU A 20 -11.15 -9.12 -22.97
CA LEU A 20 -11.44 -9.23 -21.55
C LEU A 20 -11.25 -7.86 -20.88
N SER A 21 -12.26 -7.33 -20.19
CA SER A 21 -12.11 -6.08 -19.42
C SER A 21 -11.25 -6.29 -18.15
N LEU A 22 -9.93 -6.44 -18.30
CA LEU A 22 -9.00 -6.73 -17.18
C LEU A 22 -8.92 -5.58 -16.17
N LYS A 23 -9.24 -4.35 -16.57
CA LYS A 23 -9.12 -3.12 -15.77
C LYS A 23 -10.28 -2.88 -14.81
N SER A 24 -11.30 -3.73 -14.84
CA SER A 24 -12.53 -3.59 -14.04
C SER A 24 -12.87 -4.90 -13.34
N ALA A 25 -13.62 -4.83 -12.24
CA ALA A 25 -14.10 -6.00 -11.52
C ALA A 25 -14.65 -7.10 -12.46
N LEU A 26 -14.15 -8.32 -12.29
CA LEU A 26 -14.56 -9.46 -13.10
C LEU A 26 -16.04 -9.79 -12.85
N ASP A 27 -16.83 -9.79 -13.92
CA ASP A 27 -18.23 -10.25 -13.89
C ASP A 27 -18.34 -11.63 -14.57
N PRO A 28 -18.58 -12.71 -13.81
CA PRO A 28 -18.72 -14.05 -14.37
C PRO A 28 -19.84 -14.17 -15.41
N ALA A 29 -20.87 -13.34 -15.35
CA ALA A 29 -22.00 -13.38 -16.28
C ALA A 29 -21.66 -12.80 -17.67
N ARG A 30 -20.56 -12.05 -17.78
CA ARG A 30 -20.13 -11.37 -19.02
C ARG A 30 -18.92 -12.03 -19.68
N LEU A 31 -18.56 -13.23 -19.24
CA LEU A 31 -17.47 -13.99 -19.83
C LEU A 31 -17.85 -14.46 -21.25
N PRO A 32 -16.91 -14.39 -22.21
CA PRO A 32 -17.07 -15.03 -23.52
C PRO A 32 -17.37 -16.53 -23.36
N GLY A 33 -18.26 -17.06 -24.21
CA GLY A 33 -18.73 -18.45 -24.08
C GLY A 33 -17.66 -19.53 -24.26
N ASP A 34 -16.49 -19.16 -24.78
CA ASP A 34 -15.32 -20.03 -24.98
C ASP A 34 -14.27 -19.91 -23.86
N LEU A 35 -14.40 -18.95 -22.95
CA LEU A 35 -13.39 -18.69 -21.92
C LEU A 35 -13.79 -19.26 -20.55
N SER A 36 -12.93 -20.12 -20.00
CA SER A 36 -13.07 -20.64 -18.65
C SER A 36 -12.88 -19.54 -17.59
N LEU A 37 -13.77 -19.49 -16.60
CA LEU A 37 -13.67 -18.60 -15.42
C LEU A 37 -12.32 -18.71 -14.72
N LYS A 38 -11.73 -19.90 -14.64
CA LYS A 38 -10.41 -20.12 -14.02
C LYS A 38 -9.31 -19.36 -14.75
N VAL A 39 -9.33 -19.40 -16.09
CA VAL A 39 -8.36 -18.70 -16.94
C VAL A 39 -8.56 -17.19 -16.84
N ALA A 40 -9.81 -16.73 -16.86
CA ALA A 40 -10.14 -15.31 -16.70
C ALA A 40 -9.66 -14.76 -15.35
N LEU A 41 -9.91 -15.48 -14.25
CA LEU A 41 -9.42 -15.12 -12.91
C LEU A 41 -7.88 -15.11 -12.86
N ALA A 42 -7.22 -16.12 -13.42
CA ALA A 42 -5.76 -16.18 -13.43
C ALA A 42 -5.16 -14.96 -14.16
N LEU A 43 -5.67 -14.61 -15.34
CA LEU A 43 -5.22 -13.44 -16.10
C LEU A 43 -5.49 -12.13 -15.33
N HIS A 44 -6.70 -12.00 -14.78
CA HIS A 44 -7.11 -10.81 -14.05
C HIS A 44 -6.26 -10.55 -12.81
N PHE A 45 -6.00 -11.57 -12.01
CA PHE A 45 -5.20 -11.44 -10.80
C PHE A 45 -3.71 -11.27 -11.10
N THR A 46 -3.19 -11.91 -12.16
CA THR A 46 -1.80 -11.70 -12.58
C THR A 46 -1.59 -10.26 -13.06
N TYR A 47 -2.53 -9.71 -13.83
CA TYR A 47 -2.51 -8.31 -14.24
C TYR A 47 -2.50 -7.36 -13.04
N PHE A 48 -3.38 -7.58 -12.06
CA PHE A 48 -3.38 -6.74 -10.87
C PHE A 48 -2.16 -6.90 -9.98
N GLY A 49 -1.58 -8.10 -9.90
CA GLY A 49 -0.30 -8.31 -9.22
C GLY A 49 0.80 -7.41 -9.81
N LEU A 50 0.96 -7.42 -11.13
CA LEU A 50 1.92 -6.55 -11.82
C LEU A 50 1.59 -5.07 -11.65
N LEU A 51 0.31 -4.70 -11.70
CA LEU A 51 -0.14 -3.33 -11.47
C LEU A 51 0.28 -2.85 -10.08
N PHE A 52 0.10 -3.67 -9.04
CA PHE A 52 0.55 -3.34 -7.70
C PHE A 52 2.06 -3.17 -7.65
N ASP A 53 2.85 -4.08 -8.21
CA ASP A 53 4.31 -3.96 -8.19
C ASP A 53 4.82 -2.67 -8.83
N ILE A 54 4.20 -2.23 -9.93
CA ILE A 54 4.57 -0.99 -10.63
C ILE A 54 4.21 0.25 -9.80
N HIS A 55 2.97 0.32 -9.30
CA HIS A 55 2.47 1.56 -8.70
C HIS A 55 2.78 1.69 -7.21
N THR A 56 2.86 0.59 -6.45
CA THR A 56 3.06 0.65 -4.99
C THR A 56 4.41 1.25 -4.59
N THR A 57 5.44 1.06 -5.43
CA THR A 57 6.74 1.74 -5.30
C THR A 57 6.59 3.26 -5.12
N LEU A 58 5.59 3.88 -5.76
CA LEU A 58 5.35 5.32 -5.68
C LEU A 58 4.31 5.74 -4.63
N THR A 59 3.44 4.84 -4.18
CA THR A 59 2.28 5.20 -3.34
C THR A 59 2.54 5.01 -1.85
N TYR A 60 3.51 4.16 -1.48
CA TYR A 60 3.77 3.85 -0.09
C TYR A 60 4.32 5.05 0.70
N PRO A 61 3.87 5.25 1.95
CA PRO A 61 4.35 6.36 2.78
C PRO A 61 5.87 6.33 2.99
N TRP A 62 6.44 5.12 3.13
CA TRP A 62 7.87 4.93 3.41
C TRP A 62 8.78 5.11 2.19
N SER A 63 8.25 5.03 0.96
CA SER A 63 9.06 5.31 -0.24
C SER A 63 9.30 6.81 -0.48
N ARG A 64 8.49 7.67 0.16
CA ARG A 64 8.57 9.13 0.05
C ARG A 64 9.86 9.74 0.61
N GLY A 65 10.50 9.06 1.55
CA GLY A 65 11.77 9.51 2.15
C GLY A 65 13.01 9.05 1.37
N ILE A 66 12.94 7.85 0.78
CA ILE A 66 14.07 7.24 0.04
C ILE A 66 14.26 7.90 -1.30
N ILE A 67 13.15 8.21 -1.96
CA ILE A 67 13.14 8.78 -3.27
C ILE A 67 12.66 10.21 -3.04
N SER A 68 13.45 11.23 -3.38
CA SER A 68 13.16 12.67 -3.15
C SER A 68 12.00 13.19 -4.03
N LEU A 69 10.88 12.47 -3.99
CA LEU A 69 9.79 12.46 -4.94
C LEU A 69 8.95 13.71 -4.93
N ARG A 70 8.99 14.48 -3.83
CA ARG A 70 8.18 15.69 -3.70
C ARG A 70 8.82 16.94 -4.31
N GLN A 71 10.05 16.84 -4.83
CA GLN A 71 10.79 17.99 -5.34
C GLN A 71 10.30 18.45 -6.73
N HIS A 72 9.70 17.57 -7.54
CA HIS A 72 9.21 17.94 -8.87
C HIS A 72 7.67 17.84 -9.00
N PRO A 73 6.96 18.88 -9.49
CA PRO A 73 5.50 18.89 -9.61
C PRO A 73 4.93 17.72 -10.43
N SER A 74 5.56 17.36 -11.55
CA SER A 74 5.11 16.23 -12.38
C SER A 74 5.15 14.88 -11.67
N PHE A 75 5.99 14.75 -10.63
CA PHE A 75 6.05 13.54 -9.85
C PHE A 75 4.90 13.46 -8.84
N ARG A 76 4.47 14.59 -8.28
CA ARG A 76 3.31 14.64 -7.37
C ARG A 76 2.04 14.18 -8.08
N ASP A 77 1.83 14.62 -9.31
CA ASP A 77 0.69 14.19 -10.13
C ASP A 77 0.73 12.68 -10.41
N GLN A 78 1.91 12.13 -10.69
CA GLN A 78 2.07 10.70 -10.94
C GLN A 78 1.82 9.86 -9.67
N VAL A 79 2.23 10.34 -8.50
CA VAL A 79 1.94 9.69 -7.21
C VAL A 79 0.45 9.65 -6.95
N GLU A 80 -0.23 10.77 -7.14
CA GLU A 80 -1.68 10.85 -6.92
C GLU A 80 -2.43 9.93 -7.87
N ARG A 81 -2.06 9.92 -9.16
CA ARG A 81 -2.61 8.96 -10.13
C ARG A 81 -2.35 7.52 -9.71
N SER A 82 -1.11 7.17 -9.38
CA SER A 82 -0.75 5.81 -8.96
C SER A 82 -1.51 5.39 -7.69
N TYR A 83 -1.72 6.33 -6.76
CA TYR A 83 -2.48 6.10 -5.54
C TYR A 83 -3.95 5.78 -5.83
N SER A 84 -4.58 6.54 -6.73
CA SER A 84 -5.95 6.27 -7.16
C SER A 84 -6.09 4.93 -7.91
N ILE A 85 -5.10 4.59 -8.75
CA ILE A 85 -5.05 3.33 -9.50
C ILE A 85 -4.96 2.14 -8.55
N VAL A 86 -4.02 2.17 -7.59
CA VAL A 86 -3.85 1.10 -6.61
C VAL A 86 -5.11 0.93 -5.76
N ALA A 87 -5.70 2.03 -5.29
CA ALA A 87 -6.92 1.97 -4.50
C ALA A 87 -8.08 1.34 -5.28
N LYS A 88 -8.30 1.74 -6.54
CA LYS A 88 -9.32 1.14 -7.41
C LYS A 88 -9.05 -0.34 -7.65
N ALA A 89 -7.82 -0.70 -8.01
CA ALA A 89 -7.41 -2.07 -8.27
C ALA A 89 -7.60 -2.97 -7.05
N SER A 90 -7.26 -2.49 -5.85
CA SER A 90 -7.51 -3.21 -4.60
C SER A 90 -8.99 -3.54 -4.42
N ARG A 91 -9.88 -2.57 -4.67
CA ARG A 91 -11.34 -2.80 -4.59
C ARG A 91 -11.77 -3.86 -5.60
N ASP A 92 -11.33 -3.76 -6.85
CA ASP A 92 -11.68 -4.69 -7.92
C ASP A 92 -11.20 -6.13 -7.61
N VAL A 93 -9.97 -6.29 -7.12
CA VAL A 93 -9.41 -7.60 -6.71
C VAL A 93 -10.19 -8.21 -5.54
N ILE A 94 -10.48 -7.42 -4.50
CA ILE A 94 -11.22 -7.90 -3.34
C ILE A 94 -12.64 -8.34 -3.76
N LEU A 95 -13.31 -7.56 -4.61
CA LEU A 95 -14.60 -7.95 -5.16
C LEU A 95 -14.51 -9.26 -5.95
N ALA A 96 -13.48 -9.41 -6.80
CA ALA A 96 -13.28 -10.60 -7.62
C ALA A 96 -12.89 -11.85 -6.81
N SER A 97 -12.28 -11.68 -5.62
CA SER A 97 -11.82 -12.79 -4.77
C SER A 97 -12.93 -13.76 -4.37
N ARG A 98 -14.18 -13.27 -4.30
CA ARG A 98 -15.38 -14.09 -4.01
C ARG A 98 -15.59 -15.21 -5.04
N HIS A 99 -15.10 -15.03 -6.26
CA HIS A 99 -15.29 -15.96 -7.37
C HIS A 99 -14.17 -17.00 -7.48
N ILE A 100 -13.14 -16.91 -6.64
CA ILE A 100 -12.02 -17.85 -6.67
C ILE A 100 -12.51 -19.24 -6.20
N PRO A 101 -12.37 -20.29 -7.06
CA PRO A 101 -12.54 -21.66 -6.61
C PRO A 101 -11.33 -22.05 -5.78
N LEU A 102 -11.56 -22.40 -4.52
CA LEU A 102 -10.53 -22.87 -3.59
C LEU A 102 -10.45 -24.40 -3.68
N ASP A 103 -9.90 -24.88 -4.79
CA ASP A 103 -9.61 -26.29 -5.03
C ASP A 103 -8.09 -26.56 -5.00
N ALA A 104 -7.68 -27.82 -4.97
CA ALA A 104 -6.27 -28.22 -4.95
C ALA A 104 -5.49 -27.80 -6.22
N ALA A 105 -6.18 -27.38 -7.29
CA ALA A 105 -5.56 -26.91 -8.53
C ALA A 105 -5.42 -25.37 -8.57
N CYS A 106 -5.91 -24.66 -7.55
CA CYS A 106 -5.86 -23.21 -7.49
C CYS A 106 -4.44 -22.72 -7.18
N PRO A 107 -3.82 -21.90 -8.06
CA PRO A 107 -2.47 -21.40 -7.80
C PRO A 107 -2.43 -20.52 -6.55
N PHE A 108 -1.35 -20.66 -5.76
CA PHE A 108 -1.12 -19.84 -4.56
C PHE A 108 -1.14 -18.33 -4.85
N LEU A 109 -0.65 -17.93 -6.03
CA LEU A 109 -0.68 -16.55 -6.51
C LEU A 109 -2.11 -15.96 -6.49
N LEU A 110 -3.08 -16.75 -6.97
CA LEU A 110 -4.49 -16.36 -7.08
C LEU A 110 -5.19 -16.47 -5.72
N ALA A 111 -5.00 -17.58 -5.01
CA ALA A 111 -5.71 -17.87 -3.77
C ALA A 111 -5.26 -16.98 -2.60
N TYR A 112 -3.98 -16.61 -2.55
CA TYR A 112 -3.38 -15.97 -1.38
C TYR A 112 -2.69 -14.64 -1.72
N TYR A 113 -1.68 -14.67 -2.60
CA TYR A 113 -0.74 -13.55 -2.77
C TYR A 113 -1.42 -12.25 -3.24
N VAL A 114 -2.19 -12.32 -4.32
CA VAL A 114 -2.84 -11.11 -4.87
C VAL A 114 -3.97 -10.60 -3.96
N PRO A 115 -4.85 -11.45 -3.39
CA PRO A 115 -5.84 -11.00 -2.40
C PRO A 115 -5.23 -10.32 -1.16
N ILE A 116 -4.14 -10.86 -0.61
CA ILE A 116 -3.52 -10.27 0.59
C ILE A 116 -2.88 -8.93 0.26
N TYR A 117 -2.25 -8.84 -0.92
CA TYR A 117 -1.65 -7.61 -1.41
C TYR A 117 -2.69 -6.51 -1.61
N ALA A 118 -3.84 -6.84 -2.20
CA ALA A 118 -4.96 -5.92 -2.37
C ALA A 118 -5.50 -5.39 -1.02
N LEU A 119 -5.64 -6.27 -0.01
CA LEU A 119 -6.09 -5.88 1.34
C LEU A 119 -5.10 -4.95 2.03
N ILE A 120 -3.79 -5.24 1.97
CA ILE A 120 -2.76 -4.37 2.54
C ILE A 120 -2.81 -2.99 1.87
N ASN A 121 -2.91 -2.95 0.55
CA ASN A 121 -3.01 -1.70 -0.20
C ASN A 121 -4.28 -0.90 0.14
N LEU A 122 -5.43 -1.56 0.31
CA LEU A 122 -6.67 -0.90 0.72
C LEU A 122 -6.60 -0.39 2.16
N PHE A 123 -5.99 -1.17 3.06
CA PHE A 123 -5.71 -0.75 4.43
C PHE A 123 -4.86 0.52 4.46
N ILE A 124 -3.75 0.55 3.72
CA ILE A 124 -2.89 1.74 3.60
C ILE A 124 -3.67 2.92 3.03
N HIS A 125 -4.55 2.70 2.05
CA HIS A 125 -5.40 3.75 1.48
C HIS A 125 -6.29 4.40 2.56
N ILE A 126 -6.97 3.58 3.38
CA ILE A 126 -7.81 4.05 4.50
C ILE A 126 -6.97 4.82 5.52
N LEU A 127 -5.78 4.32 5.89
CA LEU A 127 -4.90 5.00 6.86
C LEU A 127 -4.45 6.38 6.37
N GLN A 128 -4.18 6.52 5.07
CA GLN A 128 -3.75 7.79 4.48
C GLN A 128 -4.88 8.82 4.38
N ALA A 129 -6.12 8.39 4.19
CA ALA A 129 -7.25 9.28 3.94
C ALA A 129 -8.56 8.76 4.59
N PRO A 130 -8.64 8.75 5.94
CA PRO A 130 -9.75 8.11 6.66
C PRO A 130 -11.09 8.87 6.57
N ASN A 131 -11.06 10.13 6.14
CA ASN A 131 -12.25 10.98 5.99
C ASN A 131 -12.87 10.93 4.59
N LEU A 132 -12.34 10.09 3.69
CA LEU A 132 -12.90 9.96 2.35
C LEU A 132 -14.33 9.39 2.41
N PRO A 133 -15.23 9.83 1.51
CA PRO A 133 -16.59 9.27 1.44
C PRO A 133 -16.59 7.78 1.10
N SER A 134 -15.52 7.26 0.47
CA SER A 134 -15.35 5.84 0.19
C SER A 134 -14.93 5.01 1.41
N ALA A 135 -14.55 5.62 2.53
CA ALA A 135 -13.98 4.90 3.67
C ALA A 135 -14.92 3.81 4.20
N GLU A 136 -16.22 4.08 4.30
CA GLU A 136 -17.22 3.08 4.73
C GLU A 136 -17.32 1.90 3.76
N SER A 137 -17.36 2.17 2.45
CA SER A 137 -17.36 1.10 1.45
C SER A 137 -16.05 0.30 1.47
N ASP A 138 -14.93 0.95 1.77
CA ASP A 138 -13.62 0.31 1.85
C ASP A 138 -13.53 -0.60 3.08
N LEU A 139 -14.15 -0.23 4.20
CA LEU A 139 -14.28 -1.09 5.38
C LEU A 139 -15.08 -2.36 5.07
N LEU A 140 -16.19 -2.25 4.34
CA LEU A 140 -16.96 -3.42 3.91
C LEU A 140 -16.15 -4.34 2.99
N LEU A 141 -15.30 -3.75 2.14
CA LEU A 141 -14.38 -4.53 1.30
C LEU A 141 -13.31 -5.23 2.14
N MET A 142 -12.77 -4.59 3.18
CA MET A 142 -11.85 -5.25 4.12
C MET A 142 -12.49 -6.47 4.80
N GLU A 143 -13.77 -6.40 5.17
CA GLU A 143 -14.52 -7.54 5.70
C GLU A 143 -14.73 -8.66 4.67
N LEU A 144 -15.06 -8.28 3.43
CA LEU A 144 -15.23 -9.23 2.34
C LEU A 144 -13.91 -9.99 2.08
N GLY A 145 -12.79 -9.28 2.07
CA GLY A 145 -11.48 -9.90 1.94
C GLY A 145 -11.13 -10.79 3.15
N ALA A 146 -11.43 -10.37 4.38
CA ALA A 146 -11.27 -11.23 5.56
C ALA A 146 -12.08 -12.53 5.44
N SER A 147 -13.30 -12.45 4.89
CA SER A 147 -14.13 -13.62 4.63
C SER A 147 -13.52 -14.58 3.60
N HIS A 148 -12.80 -14.05 2.59
CA HIS A 148 -12.03 -14.87 1.65
C HIS A 148 -10.94 -15.68 2.36
N PHE A 149 -10.18 -15.08 3.27
CA PHE A 149 -9.14 -15.78 4.02
C PHE A 149 -9.69 -16.83 4.99
N ILE A 150 -10.88 -16.62 5.57
CA ILE A 150 -11.57 -17.65 6.35
C ILE A 150 -11.95 -18.86 5.48
N ARG A 151 -12.46 -18.61 4.25
CA ARG A 151 -12.75 -19.70 3.30
C ARG A 151 -11.48 -20.45 2.91
N LEU A 152 -10.37 -19.75 2.72
CA LEU A 152 -9.08 -20.34 2.40
C LEU A 152 -8.55 -21.20 3.56
N GLU A 153 -8.62 -20.71 4.78
CA GLU A 153 -8.24 -21.47 5.98
C GLU A 153 -9.04 -22.76 6.09
N LEU A 154 -10.35 -22.70 5.88
CA LEU A 154 -11.19 -23.90 5.89
C LEU A 154 -10.85 -24.86 4.75
N ALA A 155 -10.67 -24.35 3.53
CA ALA A 155 -10.35 -25.18 2.35
C ALA A 155 -8.96 -25.84 2.44
N THR A 156 -8.07 -25.29 3.25
CA THR A 156 -6.71 -25.80 3.46
C THR A 156 -6.57 -26.59 4.76
N GLU A 157 -7.67 -26.90 5.46
CA GLU A 157 -7.66 -27.57 6.76
C GLU A 157 -6.71 -26.86 7.75
N SER A 158 -6.73 -25.52 7.73
CA SER A 158 -5.87 -24.65 8.53
C SER A 158 -4.36 -24.75 8.26
N GLN A 159 -3.93 -25.36 7.16
CA GLN A 159 -2.52 -25.32 6.74
C GLN A 159 -2.08 -23.89 6.35
N ILE A 160 -3.01 -23.08 5.84
CA ILE A 160 -2.80 -21.65 5.58
C ILE A 160 -3.73 -20.87 6.50
N SER A 161 -3.17 -20.24 7.54
CA SER A 161 -3.90 -19.36 8.45
C SER A 161 -3.35 -17.94 8.37
N THR A 162 -4.25 -16.96 8.38
CA THR A 162 -3.89 -15.54 8.20
C THR A 162 -4.68 -14.64 9.17
N PRO A 163 -4.50 -14.82 10.49
CA PRO A 163 -5.31 -14.15 11.50
C PRO A 163 -5.20 -12.62 11.42
N PHE A 164 -4.03 -12.10 11.03
CA PHE A 164 -3.77 -10.67 10.95
C PHE A 164 -4.72 -9.91 10.00
N VAL A 165 -5.33 -10.58 9.02
CA VAL A 165 -6.27 -9.94 8.08
C VAL A 165 -7.48 -9.36 8.84
N ARG A 166 -7.94 -10.06 9.88
CA ARG A 166 -9.03 -9.58 10.73
C ARG A 166 -8.58 -8.38 11.55
N ASP A 167 -7.35 -8.42 12.06
CA ASP A 167 -6.77 -7.37 12.89
C ASP A 167 -6.61 -6.07 12.09
N ILE A 168 -6.12 -6.13 10.85
CA ILE A 168 -5.99 -4.93 10.00
C ILE A 168 -7.37 -4.36 9.61
N ALA A 169 -8.39 -5.20 9.41
CA ALA A 169 -9.75 -4.74 9.14
C ALA A 169 -10.35 -4.03 10.37
N GLN A 170 -10.11 -4.55 11.57
CA GLN A 170 -10.51 -3.90 12.82
C GLN A 170 -9.76 -2.58 13.05
N MET A 171 -8.45 -2.56 12.79
CA MET A 171 -7.64 -1.35 12.88
C MET A 171 -8.15 -0.26 11.93
N ALA A 172 -8.50 -0.63 10.69
CA ALA A 172 -9.07 0.30 9.72
C ALA A 172 -10.35 0.97 10.24
N ARG A 173 -11.26 0.19 10.84
CA ARG A 173 -12.50 0.73 11.44
C ARG A 173 -12.19 1.72 12.55
N ASN A 174 -11.32 1.34 13.48
CA ASN A 174 -10.94 2.19 14.60
C ASN A 174 -10.39 3.53 14.11
N VAL A 175 -9.61 3.52 13.02
CA VAL A 175 -9.06 4.74 12.42
C VAL A 175 -10.16 5.62 11.81
N VAL A 176 -11.09 5.05 11.06
CA VAL A 176 -12.23 5.79 10.47
C VAL A 176 -13.16 6.34 11.56
N GLU A 177 -13.46 5.57 12.59
CA GLU A 177 -14.29 5.99 13.74
C GLU A 177 -13.66 7.16 14.50
N ARG A 178 -12.35 7.10 14.76
CA ARG A 178 -11.61 8.19 15.40
C ARG A 178 -11.59 9.46 14.56
N ALA A 179 -11.41 9.31 13.25
CA ALA A 179 -11.40 10.44 12.32
C ALA A 179 -12.76 11.15 12.29
N LYS A 180 -13.87 10.39 12.36
CA LYS A 180 -15.24 10.94 12.48
C LYS A 180 -15.55 11.55 13.84
N SER A 181 -14.99 10.99 14.91
CA SER A 181 -15.21 11.42 16.29
C SER A 181 -14.38 12.64 16.69
N THR A 182 -13.49 13.13 15.82
CA THR A 182 -12.72 14.35 16.04
C THR A 182 -13.48 15.52 15.40
N PRO A 183 -14.38 16.23 16.10
CA PRO A 183 -14.96 17.44 15.57
C PRO A 183 -13.83 18.45 15.30
N ALA A 184 -13.95 19.21 14.21
CA ALA A 184 -13.08 20.36 13.96
C ALA A 184 -13.04 21.22 15.23
N SER A 185 -11.91 21.21 15.95
CA SER A 185 -11.77 22.03 17.14
C SER A 185 -11.87 23.48 16.70
N ASN A 186 -12.95 24.14 17.12
CA ASN A 186 -13.11 25.59 17.04
C ASN A 186 -11.79 26.29 17.43
N PRO A 187 -11.24 27.19 16.60
CA PRO A 187 -10.07 27.98 16.97
C PRO A 187 -10.35 29.06 18.03
N ASP A 188 -11.58 29.18 18.54
CA ASP A 188 -11.97 30.20 19.51
C ASP A 188 -12.05 29.65 20.94
N ARG A 189 -10.93 29.25 21.52
CA ARG A 189 -10.77 29.21 22.99
C ARG A 189 -9.35 29.61 23.42
N ASN A 190 -9.27 30.88 23.84
CA ASN A 190 -8.42 31.40 24.92
C ASN A 190 -7.13 32.14 24.53
N THR A 191 -7.27 33.33 23.93
CA THR A 191 -6.36 34.49 24.10
C THR A 191 -6.80 35.36 25.28
N SER A 192 -7.03 34.77 26.46
CA SER A 192 -7.43 35.53 27.65
C SER A 192 -6.85 34.96 28.94
N GLU A 193 -5.56 34.60 28.94
CA GLU A 193 -4.80 34.37 30.17
C GLU A 193 -3.35 34.79 29.96
N LEU A 194 -3.07 36.09 29.85
CA LEU A 194 -1.74 36.69 30.06
C LEU A 194 -1.89 38.21 30.28
N GLN A 195 -2.66 38.59 31.31
CA GLN A 195 -2.58 39.92 31.93
C GLN A 195 -3.01 39.80 33.39
N GLN A 196 -2.14 40.28 34.29
CA GLN A 196 -2.11 40.08 35.76
C GLN A 196 -1.39 38.77 36.12
N THR A 197 -0.09 38.77 36.41
CA THR A 197 0.50 39.54 37.51
C THR A 197 1.94 39.99 37.19
N THR A 198 2.17 41.30 37.24
CA THR A 198 3.49 41.93 37.29
C THR A 198 3.81 42.20 38.76
N GLY A 199 4.97 41.77 39.24
CA GLY A 199 5.37 42.01 40.64
C GLY A 199 6.74 41.49 41.05
N LEU A 200 7.81 42.06 40.47
CA LEU A 200 9.13 42.38 41.07
C LEU A 200 10.03 41.26 41.64
N GLY A 201 11.24 41.16 41.04
CA GLY A 201 12.41 40.50 41.65
C GLY A 201 13.60 40.39 40.70
N ILE A 202 14.33 41.48 40.50
CA ILE A 202 15.62 41.52 39.79
C ILE A 202 16.70 40.86 40.66
N SER A 203 17.50 39.97 40.08
CA SER A 203 18.93 39.81 40.38
C SER A 203 19.67 39.19 39.19
N THR A 204 20.83 39.77 38.94
CA THR A 204 21.75 39.76 37.79
C THR A 204 22.72 38.57 37.71
N LEU A 205 23.14 38.24 36.46
CA LEU A 205 24.50 37.87 35.95
C LEU A 205 25.21 36.63 36.57
N ASP A 206 25.83 35.68 35.86
CA ASP A 206 26.79 35.77 34.74
C ASP A 206 26.89 34.46 33.89
N PRO A 207 27.59 34.48 32.73
CA PRO A 207 27.74 33.39 31.76
C PRO A 207 29.14 32.73 31.77
N GLU A 208 29.24 31.39 31.68
CA GLU A 208 30.50 30.72 31.27
C GLU A 208 30.30 29.23 30.90
N ASN A 209 31.15 28.75 29.98
CA ASN A 209 31.27 27.40 29.35
C ASN A 209 30.41 27.21 28.07
N ALA A 210 30.88 27.49 26.83
CA ALA A 210 32.03 26.92 26.08
C ALA A 210 32.01 25.37 26.07
N ALA A 211 32.13 24.62 24.97
CA ALA A 211 32.22 24.80 23.52
C ALA A 211 32.23 23.36 22.91
N LEU A 212 32.21 23.25 21.57
CA LEU A 212 32.52 22.07 20.72
C LEU A 212 31.34 21.08 20.53
N GLU A 213 30.93 20.64 19.33
CA GLU A 213 31.69 20.34 18.12
C GLU A 213 30.93 20.68 16.82
N GLU A 214 31.63 21.31 15.88
CA GLU A 214 31.39 21.17 14.43
C GLU A 214 32.15 19.93 13.96
N GLY A 215 31.49 19.07 13.17
CA GLY A 215 32.08 17.89 12.55
C GLY A 215 31.63 17.77 11.09
N ASP A 216 32.57 18.00 10.19
CA ASP A 216 32.49 17.92 8.74
C ASP A 216 31.94 16.57 8.22
N PHE A 217 31.01 16.60 7.27
CA PHE A 217 30.64 15.43 6.46
C PHE A 217 31.35 15.50 5.10
N LEU A 218 32.49 14.82 5.01
CA LEU A 218 33.25 14.63 3.77
C LEU A 218 32.57 13.56 2.89
N CYS A 219 32.34 13.90 1.62
CA CYS A 219 32.12 12.95 0.54
C CYS A 219 33.38 12.13 0.30
N GLU A 220 33.27 10.81 0.20
CA GLU A 220 34.23 10.00 -0.55
C GLU A 220 33.49 9.06 -1.51
N ASP A 221 33.73 9.31 -2.80
CA ASP A 221 33.63 8.35 -3.90
C ASP A 221 34.79 7.35 -3.80
N GLY A 222 34.52 6.07 -4.10
CA GLY A 222 35.55 5.05 -4.16
C GLY A 222 35.03 3.73 -4.72
N LEU A 223 35.06 3.64 -6.06
CA LEU A 223 34.94 2.39 -6.81
C LEU A 223 36.20 1.53 -6.57
N ASP A 224 36.03 0.25 -6.27
CA ASP A 224 37.02 -0.74 -6.69
C ASP A 224 36.38 -2.10 -7.02
N GLU A 225 36.91 -2.61 -8.14
CA GLU A 225 36.48 -3.73 -8.96
C GLU A 225 37.24 -4.99 -8.54
N VAL A 226 36.56 -6.12 -8.26
CA VAL A 226 37.20 -7.45 -8.27
C VAL A 226 36.27 -8.48 -8.92
N SER A 227 36.77 -9.08 -9.99
CA SER A 227 36.17 -10.14 -10.81
C SER A 227 36.18 -11.53 -10.13
N GLY A 228 35.17 -12.35 -10.46
CA GLY A 228 34.76 -13.66 -9.87
C GLY A 228 35.66 -14.91 -10.07
N PRO A 229 35.15 -16.17 -10.09
CA PRO A 229 33.85 -16.60 -10.65
C PRO A 229 33.01 -17.68 -9.89
N SER A 230 31.74 -17.78 -10.31
CA SER A 230 30.84 -18.97 -10.41
C SER A 230 30.51 -19.83 -9.17
N GLN A 231 29.24 -19.80 -8.74
CA GLN A 231 28.34 -20.98 -8.78
C GLN A 231 26.87 -20.61 -8.46
N ASN A 232 25.96 -21.20 -9.24
CA ASN A 232 24.49 -21.18 -9.13
C ASN A 232 23.96 -21.39 -7.69
N THR A 233 23.06 -20.52 -7.20
CA THR A 233 21.79 -20.94 -6.56
C THR A 233 20.81 -19.77 -6.40
N ASP A 234 19.56 -20.00 -6.83
CA ASP A 234 18.29 -19.38 -6.41
C ASP A 234 18.11 -17.83 -6.36
N MET A 235 17.62 -17.29 -7.48
CA MET A 235 17.04 -15.93 -7.62
C MET A 235 15.53 -15.86 -7.30
N SER A 236 14.97 -16.87 -6.63
CA SER A 236 13.54 -16.94 -6.30
C SER A 236 13.19 -16.41 -4.89
N PHE A 237 14.19 -16.19 -4.02
CA PHE A 237 13.97 -15.86 -2.61
C PHE A 237 14.19 -14.38 -2.22
N LEU A 238 14.78 -13.56 -3.09
CA LEU A 238 15.23 -12.22 -2.71
C LEU A 238 14.18 -11.11 -2.78
N ILE A 239 13.02 -11.34 -3.41
CA ILE A 239 11.96 -10.33 -3.49
C ILE A 239 11.01 -10.38 -2.27
N SER A 240 10.99 -11.50 -1.54
CA SER A 240 10.09 -11.70 -0.38
C SER A 240 10.69 -11.22 0.95
N SER A 241 12.02 -11.24 1.11
CA SER A 241 12.65 -10.97 2.42
C SER A 241 12.67 -9.48 2.82
N THR A 242 12.66 -8.56 1.86
CA THR A 242 12.78 -7.13 2.14
C THR A 242 11.50 -6.52 2.72
N VAL A 243 10.32 -7.09 2.41
CA VAL A 243 9.04 -6.57 2.92
C VAL A 243 8.73 -7.07 4.32
N VAL A 244 9.19 -8.28 4.70
CA VAL A 244 8.89 -8.87 6.01
C VAL A 244 9.75 -8.31 7.14
N ARG A 245 10.97 -7.81 6.85
CA ARG A 245 11.87 -7.24 7.89
C ARG A 245 11.48 -5.86 8.42
N TYR A 246 10.49 -5.19 7.83
CA TYR A 246 10.07 -3.84 8.27
C TYR A 246 8.71 -3.82 8.99
N VAL A 247 8.11 -5.00 9.26
CA VAL A 247 6.76 -5.11 9.86
C VAL A 247 6.76 -5.90 11.18
N ILE A 248 7.92 -6.26 11.74
CA ILE A 248 8.02 -6.84 13.09
C ILE A 248 9.11 -6.13 13.88
#